data_AF-A0A4Y5ZUX4-F1
#
_entry.id   AF-A0A4Y5ZUX4-F1
#
_cell.length_a   1.000
_cell.length_b   1.000
_cell.length_c   1.000
_cell.angle_alpha   90.00
_cell.angle_beta   90.00
_cell.angle_gamma   90.00
#
_symmetry.space_group_name_H-M   'P 1'
#
loop_
_entity.id
_entity.type
_entity.pdbx_description
1 polymer ?
#
loop_
_entity_poly.entity_id
_entity_poly.type
_entity_poly.pdbx_seq_one_letter_code
_entity_poly.pdbx_strand_id
1 'polypeptide(L)'
;MVRWPAPAVEAKEGVDIQNENQTLASITFQNYFRLYEKLAGMTGTADTEAFEFSSIYKLDTVVVPTNRPMIRKDMPDPVYMTEAEKFRRSSKIFANVPRRASRYWWGPSPSRSPKWCLTS
;
A
#
# COMPACT_ATOMS: atom_id res chain seq x y z
N MET A 1 30.29 -23.77 -10.34
CA MET A 1 29.00 -24.01 -11.04
C MET A 1 28.60 -22.72 -11.73
N VAL A 2 28.76 -22.60 -13.05
CA VAL A 2 28.35 -21.40 -13.80
C VAL A 2 26.88 -21.58 -14.18
N ARG A 3 26.01 -20.67 -13.73
CA ARG A 3 24.59 -20.66 -14.09
C ARG A 3 24.42 -19.85 -15.36
N TRP A 4 23.89 -20.47 -16.41
CA TRP A 4 23.62 -19.82 -17.68
C TRP A 4 22.23 -19.15 -17.65
N PRO A 5 22.04 -17.97 -18.28
CA PRO A 5 20.73 -17.35 -18.41
C PRO A 5 19.83 -18.21 -19.31
N ALA A 6 18.50 -18.18 -19.09
CA ALA A 6 17.54 -19.04 -19.79
C ALA A 6 17.66 -19.00 -21.34
N PRO A 7 17.84 -17.84 -21.99
CA PRO A 7 18.05 -17.78 -23.45
C PRO A 7 19.30 -18.51 -23.92
N ALA A 8 20.35 -18.54 -23.09
CA ALA A 8 21.59 -19.25 -23.43
C ALA A 8 21.45 -20.78 -23.28
N VAL A 9 20.50 -21.25 -22.46
CA VAL A 9 20.15 -22.67 -22.37
C VAL A 9 19.28 -23.07 -23.56
N GLU A 10 18.27 -22.27 -23.92
CA GLU A 10 17.40 -22.51 -25.08
C GLU A 10 18.16 -22.51 -26.41
N ALA A 11 19.12 -21.59 -26.57
CA ALA A 11 20.03 -21.57 -27.72
C ALA A 11 20.94 -22.81 -27.79
N LYS A 12 21.33 -23.37 -26.64
CA LYS A 12 22.16 -24.59 -26.58
C LYS A 12 21.36 -25.85 -26.92
N GLU A 13 20.09 -25.88 -26.55
CA GLU A 13 19.16 -26.99 -26.80
C GLU A 13 18.45 -26.88 -28.17
N GLY A 14 18.78 -25.88 -28.99
CA GLY A 14 18.23 -25.70 -30.34
C GLY A 14 16.73 -25.34 -30.37
N VAL A 15 16.21 -24.76 -29.28
CA VAL A 15 14.81 -24.32 -29.16
C VAL A 15 14.67 -22.91 -29.72
N ASP A 16 13.54 -22.62 -30.37
CA ASP A 16 13.23 -21.27 -30.88
C ASP A 16 13.27 -20.24 -29.74
N ILE A 17 14.22 -19.31 -29.85
CA ILE A 17 14.42 -18.21 -28.90
C ILE A 17 13.26 -17.23 -29.08
N GLN A 18 12.43 -17.09 -28.05
CA GLN A 18 11.40 -16.06 -28.03
C GLN A 18 12.07 -14.68 -27.97
N ASN A 19 11.59 -13.74 -28.79
CA ASN A 19 12.13 -12.38 -28.79
C ASN A 19 11.87 -11.74 -27.42
N GLU A 20 12.93 -11.48 -26.66
CA GLU A 20 12.80 -10.86 -25.35
C GLU A 20 12.17 -9.47 -25.52
N ASN A 21 11.06 -9.21 -24.82
CA ASN A 21 10.50 -7.87 -24.74
C ASN A 21 11.48 -6.97 -23.99
N GLN A 22 12.27 -6.21 -24.75
CA GLN A 22 13.23 -5.25 -24.19
C GLN A 22 12.50 -3.99 -23.73
N THR A 23 12.83 -3.51 -22.54
CA THR A 23 12.30 -2.25 -22.03
C THR A 23 13.00 -1.09 -22.76
N LEU A 24 12.28 -0.38 -23.62
CA LEU A 24 12.83 0.71 -24.45
C LEU A 24 13.20 1.96 -23.65
N ALA A 25 12.46 2.25 -22.58
CA ALA A 25 12.73 3.35 -21.67
C ALA A 25 12.27 2.97 -20.27
N SER A 26 13.06 3.36 -19.27
CA SER A 26 12.73 3.17 -17.86
C SER A 26 13.13 4.42 -17.09
N ILE A 27 12.25 4.88 -16.21
CA ILE A 27 12.53 5.95 -15.26
C ILE A 27 11.89 5.56 -13.92
N THR A 28 12.61 5.78 -12.83
CA THR A 28 12.05 5.60 -11.49
C THR A 28 11.12 6.76 -11.15
N PHE A 29 10.07 6.53 -10.37
CA PHE A 29 9.20 7.62 -9.90
C PHE A 29 9.99 8.73 -9.21
N GLN A 30 11.01 8.37 -8.43
CA GLN A 30 11.90 9.31 -7.77
C GLN A 30 12.58 10.26 -8.76
N ASN A 31 13.10 9.74 -9.87
CA ASN A 31 13.78 10.55 -10.88
C ASN A 31 12.78 11.31 -11.76
N TYR A 32 11.61 10.72 -12.03
CA TYR A 32 10.54 11.36 -12.79
C TYR A 32 10.09 12.67 -12.12
N PHE A 33 9.90 12.67 -10.80
CA PHE A 33 9.48 13.88 -10.09
C PHE A 33 10.56 14.97 -10.04
N ARG A 34 11.85 14.63 -10.20
CA ARG A 34 12.94 15.61 -10.27
C ARG A 34 13.00 16.40 -11.57
N LEU A 35 12.34 15.93 -12.63
CA LEU A 35 12.27 16.64 -13.91
C LEU A 35 11.34 17.86 -13.87
N TYR A 36 10.47 17.95 -12.86
CA TYR A 36 9.56 19.09 -12.70
C TYR A 36 10.28 20.26 -12.04
N GLU A 37 10.14 21.46 -12.62
CA GLU A 37 10.66 22.71 -12.03
C GLU A 37 10.00 23.04 -10.68
N LYS A 38 8.76 22.61 -10.48
CA LYS A 38 7.99 22.79 -9.25
C LYS A 38 7.32 21.49 -8.86
N LEU A 39 7.58 21.04 -7.64
CA LEU A 39 6.98 19.86 -7.05
C LEU A 39 6.29 20.23 -5.74
N ALA A 40 5.07 19.76 -5.55
CA ALA A 40 4.28 19.93 -4.33
C ALA A 40 3.37 18.72 -4.13
N GLY A 41 3.02 18.43 -2.88
CA GLY A 41 2.17 17.29 -2.53
C GLY A 41 1.29 17.57 -1.32
N MET A 42 0.21 16.82 -1.18
CA MET A 42 -0.70 16.87 -0.04
C MET A 42 -0.93 15.45 0.46
N THR A 43 -0.75 15.22 1.74
CA THR A 43 -1.11 13.94 2.37
C THR A 43 -1.44 14.17 3.84
N GLY A 44 -2.35 13.35 4.37
CA GLY A 44 -2.77 13.41 5.77
C GLY A 44 -1.77 12.77 6.75
N THR A 45 -0.73 12.12 6.23
CA THR A 45 0.25 11.35 7.03
C THR A 45 1.70 11.65 6.64
N ALA A 46 1.99 12.81 6.03
CA ALA A 46 3.38 13.15 5.65
C ALA A 46 4.32 13.39 6.84
N ASP A 47 3.78 13.63 8.04
CA ASP A 47 4.59 13.99 9.21
C ASP A 47 5.61 12.90 9.56
N THR A 48 5.23 11.62 9.42
CA THR A 48 6.12 10.49 9.71
C THR A 48 7.22 10.30 8.67
N GLU A 49 7.02 10.78 7.44
CA GLU A 49 7.93 10.59 6.30
C GLU A 49 8.60 11.92 5.87
N ALA A 50 8.44 12.99 6.66
CA ALA A 50 8.93 14.33 6.33
C ALA A 50 10.43 14.37 6.03
N PHE A 51 11.22 13.59 6.76
CA PHE A 51 12.67 13.50 6.56
C PHE A 51 13.05 12.91 5.18
N GLU A 52 12.30 11.90 4.71
CA GLU A 52 12.53 11.31 3.39
C GLU A 52 12.12 12.27 2.28
N PHE A 53 11.03 13.02 2.45
CA PHE A 53 10.61 14.02 1.47
C PHE A 53 11.63 15.16 1.33
N SER A 54 12.21 15.62 2.42
CA SER A 54 13.24 16.66 2.40
C SER A 54 14.55 16.14 1.78
N SER A 55 15.01 14.95 2.16
CA SER A 55 16.28 14.40 1.66
C SER A 55 16.25 13.96 0.19
N ILE A 56 15.13 13.39 -0.28
CA ILE A 56 15.02 12.82 -1.63
C ILE A 56 14.51 13.85 -2.65
N TYR A 57 13.54 14.68 -2.25
CA TYR A 57 12.81 15.59 -3.14
C TYR A 57 12.98 17.08 -2.81
N LYS A 58 13.70 17.43 -1.72
CA LYS A 58 13.83 18.81 -1.23
C LYS A 58 12.47 19.48 -0.96
N LEU A 59 11.52 18.67 -0.48
CA LEU A 59 10.18 19.13 -0.10
C LEU A 59 10.09 19.25 1.42
N ASP A 60 9.68 20.42 1.89
CA ASP A 60 9.38 20.63 3.29
C ASP A 60 7.93 20.22 3.60
N THR A 61 7.76 19.39 4.63
CA THR A 61 6.45 19.01 5.13
C THR A 61 6.00 19.99 6.19
N VAL A 62 4.84 20.63 5.99
CA VAL A 62 4.23 21.51 6.98
C VAL A 62 2.93 20.89 7.49
N VAL A 63 2.80 20.76 8.81
CA VAL A 63 1.58 20.26 9.46
C VAL A 63 0.53 21.35 9.50
N VAL A 64 -0.53 21.18 8.72
CA VAL A 64 -1.68 22.09 8.71
C VAL A 64 -2.69 21.66 9.78
N PRO A 65 -3.13 22.55 10.68
CA PRO A 65 -4.09 22.21 11.73
C PRO A 65 -5.45 21.82 11.15
N THR A 66 -6.16 20.92 11.83
CA THR A 66 -7.49 20.49 11.40
C THR A 66 -8.53 21.59 11.65
N ASN A 67 -9.46 21.76 10.72
CA ASN A 67 -10.56 22.74 10.86
C ASN A 67 -11.51 22.42 12.04
N ARG A 68 -11.54 21.16 12.51
CA ARG A 68 -12.36 20.69 13.63
C ARG A 68 -11.51 19.87 14.60
N PRO A 69 -11.86 19.84 15.90
CA PRO A 69 -11.18 18.97 16.86
C PRO A 69 -11.37 17.49 16.48
N MET A 70 -10.29 16.72 16.53
CA MET A 70 -10.31 15.29 16.25
C MET A 70 -10.98 14.54 17.40
N ILE A 71 -12.15 13.93 17.13
CA ILE A 71 -12.91 13.13 18.10
C ILE A 71 -12.84 11.62 17.83
N ARG A 72 -11.95 11.20 16.93
CA ARG A 72 -11.76 9.79 16.57
C ARG A 72 -11.17 9.03 17.77
N LYS A 73 -11.80 7.92 18.15
CA LYS A 73 -11.30 7.02 19.19
C LYS A 73 -10.52 5.89 18.54
N ASP A 74 -9.20 5.95 18.61
CA ASP A 74 -8.32 4.89 18.11
C ASP A 74 -8.22 3.79 19.17
N MET A 75 -8.68 2.58 18.82
CA MET A 75 -8.63 1.41 19.70
C MET A 75 -7.32 0.65 19.47
N PRO A 76 -6.73 0.05 20.51
CA PRO A 76 -5.50 -0.73 20.35
C PRO A 76 -5.74 -1.99 19.50
N ASP A 77 -4.72 -2.41 18.76
CA ASP A 77 -4.77 -3.59 17.89
C ASP A 77 -4.84 -4.89 18.71
N PRO A 78 -5.89 -5.70 18.53
CA PRO A 78 -5.96 -7.00 19.19
C PRO A 78 -5.15 -8.04 18.39
N VAL A 79 -4.13 -8.61 19.04
CA VAL A 79 -3.30 -9.68 18.46
C VAL A 79 -3.85 -11.05 18.87
N TYR A 80 -3.99 -11.96 17.90
CA TYR A 80 -4.49 -13.32 18.11
C TYR A 80 -3.45 -14.35 17.65
N MET A 81 -3.45 -15.53 18.27
CA MET A 81 -2.53 -16.61 17.92
C MET A 81 -2.89 -17.27 16.58
N THR A 82 -4.17 -17.36 16.26
CA THR A 82 -4.65 -18.02 15.04
C THR A 82 -5.49 -17.09 14.18
N GLU A 83 -5.44 -17.30 12.85
CA GLU A 83 -6.24 -16.54 11.90
C GLU A 83 -7.76 -16.79 12.11
N ALA A 84 -8.13 -18.02 12.48
CA ALA A 84 -9.51 -18.39 12.79
C ALA A 84 -10.08 -17.59 13.99
N GLU A 85 -9.27 -17.38 15.04
CA GLU A 85 -9.68 -16.57 16.19
C GLU A 85 -9.85 -15.09 15.82
N LYS A 86 -8.95 -14.54 15.01
CA LYS A 86 -9.07 -13.18 14.47
C LYS A 86 -10.39 -12.99 13.74
N PHE A 87 -10.75 -13.90 12.82
CA PHE A 87 -12.01 -13.80 12.08
C PHE A 87 -13.23 -13.95 13.00
N ARG A 88 -13.24 -14.94 13.90
CA ARG A 88 -14.34 -15.14 14.86
C ARG A 88 -14.57 -13.90 15.71
N ARG A 89 -13.50 -13.28 16.21
CA ARG A 89 -13.59 -12.08 17.05
C ARG A 89 -14.01 -10.85 16.26
N SER A 90 -13.53 -10.71 15.02
CA SER A 90 -13.97 -9.67 14.09
C SER A 90 -15.47 -9.78 13.81
N SER A 91 -15.98 -10.96 13.49
CA SER A 91 -17.42 -11.21 13.31
C SER A 91 -18.25 -10.86 14.55
N LYS A 92 -17.76 -11.20 15.75
CA LYS A 92 -18.41 -10.81 17.01
C LYS A 92 -18.41 -9.30 17.24
N ILE A 93 -17.34 -8.60 16.85
CA ILE A 93 -17.29 -7.13 16.91
C ILE A 93 -18.42 -6.56 16.05
N PHE A 94 -18.53 -6.98 14.78
CA PHE A 94 -19.59 -6.52 13.89
C PHE A 94 -21.01 -6.82 14.42
N ALA A 95 -21.22 -7.97 15.07
CA ALA A 95 -22.53 -8.34 15.61
C ALA A 95 -22.97 -7.47 16.80
N ASN A 96 -22.01 -6.99 17.61
CA ASN A 96 -22.30 -6.21 18.83
C ASN A 96 -22.47 -4.71 18.58
N VAL A 97 -22.27 -4.23 17.35
CA VAL A 97 -22.39 -2.80 17.08
C VAL A 97 -23.83 -2.45 16.66
N PRO A 98 -24.41 -1.35 17.19
CA PRO A 98 -25.79 -0.99 16.89
C PRO A 98 -26.04 -0.78 15.39
N ARG A 99 -27.01 -1.54 14.86
CA ARG A 99 -27.39 -1.59 13.43
C ARG A 99 -27.84 -0.26 12.80
N ARG A 100 -28.15 0.76 13.60
CA ARG A 100 -28.93 1.93 13.13
C ARG A 100 -28.13 3.16 12.69
N ALA A 101 -26.83 3.26 12.94
CA ALA A 101 -26.12 4.54 12.73
C ALA A 101 -24.68 4.46 12.22
N SER A 102 -24.10 3.27 12.09
CA SER A 102 -22.64 3.15 11.95
C SER A 102 -22.29 2.45 10.65
N ARG A 103 -21.55 3.16 9.78
CA ARG A 103 -20.96 2.60 8.56
C ARG A 103 -19.58 2.03 8.90
N TYR A 104 -19.34 0.77 8.54
CA TYR A 104 -18.05 0.12 8.77
C TYR A 104 -17.29 -0.07 7.46
N TRP A 105 -15.96 0.03 7.56
CA TRP A 105 -15.05 -0.32 6.49
C TRP A 105 -14.14 -1.44 6.99
N TRP A 106 -14.14 -2.59 6.30
CA TRP A 106 -13.29 -3.72 6.64
C TRP A 106 -12.19 -3.87 5.58
N GLY A 107 -10.95 -3.66 6.03
CA GLY A 107 -9.75 -4.00 5.26
C GLY A 107 -9.51 -5.52 5.30
N PRO A 108 -9.62 -6.24 4.18
CA PRO A 108 -9.27 -7.65 4.13
C PRO A 108 -7.77 -7.89 4.34
N SER A 109 -7.44 -9.13 4.71
CA SER A 109 -6.09 -9.70 4.62
C SER A 109 -5.53 -9.48 3.19
N PRO A 110 -4.20 -9.33 2.99
CA PRO A 110 -3.55 -8.95 1.71
C PRO A 110 -4.02 -9.69 0.44
N SER A 111 -4.71 -10.83 0.57
CA SER A 111 -5.21 -11.66 -0.53
C SER A 111 -6.64 -11.37 -1.01
N ARG A 112 -7.39 -10.42 -0.40
CA ARG A 112 -8.78 -10.10 -0.83
C ARG A 112 -8.98 -8.60 -1.01
N SER A 113 -9.94 -8.22 -1.87
CA SER A 113 -10.25 -6.81 -2.15
C SER A 113 -11.16 -6.18 -1.08
N PRO A 114 -10.97 -4.89 -0.74
CA PRO A 114 -11.77 -4.20 0.28
C PRO A 114 -13.26 -4.22 -0.06
N LYS A 115 -14.10 -4.57 0.92
CA LYS A 115 -15.56 -4.61 0.72
C LYS A 115 -16.26 -3.69 1.72
N TRP A 116 -17.19 -2.91 1.18
CA TRP A 116 -18.21 -2.24 1.98
C TRP A 116 -19.24 -3.28 2.42
N CYS A 117 -19.27 -3.60 3.70
CA CYS A 117 -20.39 -4.35 4.27
C CYS A 117 -21.41 -3.34 4.83
N LEU A 118 -22.48 -3.13 4.08
CA LEU A 118 -23.71 -2.60 4.65
C LEU A 118 -24.38 -3.76 5.40
N THR A 119 -24.66 -3.57 6.69
CA THR A 119 -25.50 -4.53 7.42
C THR A 119 -26.95 -4.21 7.05
N SER A 120 -27.60 -5.11 6.32
CA SER A 120 -29.05 -5.08 6.06
C SER A 120 -29.84 -5.55 7.28
#